data_AF-A0A7C5S9Y6-F1
#
_entry.id   AF-A0A7C5S9Y6-F1
#
_cell.length_a   1.000
_cell.length_b   1.000
_cell.length_c   1.000
_cell.angle_alpha   90.00
_cell.angle_beta   90.00
_cell.angle_gamma   90.00
#
_symmetry.space_group_name_H-M   'P 1'
#
loop_
_entity.id
_entity.type
_entity.pdbx_description
1 polymer ?
#
loop_
_entity_poly.entity_id
_entity_poly.type
_entity_poly.pdbx_seq_one_letter_code
_entity_poly.pdbx_strand_id
1 'polypeptide(L)'
;MSYRRPVNLMLLYTVPFVSMLVVLIILLSIWSIHKHKEEQITELLETGRAISSHITANIKNAENPLISPFIVSDKSAITFKILNLKDTESLDNQSSGADSIERYSIRKTDSSRLFQYQRVIKTPDGRDSILSIQIPMTLSDSIHKKKIYRDILSFLAIGLLSVAFVFYTSWRLSKRISSGIDRELEETRLKALIELAGATAHEMRQPLAVVIGFSDLLKDRIKNSEDVEEDLKIIKEQCLRMDDIIKKMLNITHYKTIEYTDGVRIIDLHGQHLKRRN
;
A
#
# COMPACT_ATOMS: atom_id res chain seq x y z
N MET A 1 27.80 -6.02 5.58
CA MET A 1 26.36 -5.91 5.26
C MET A 1 25.90 -4.49 5.59
N SER A 2 25.58 -3.69 4.57
CA SER A 2 25.25 -2.27 4.72
C SER A 2 23.88 -2.11 5.38
N TYR A 3 23.86 -1.48 6.55
CA TYR A 3 22.69 -1.12 7.35
C TYR A 3 21.89 -0.02 6.64
N ARG A 4 21.33 -0.32 5.46
CA ARG A 4 20.43 0.60 4.75
C ARG A 4 19.08 0.57 5.45
N ARG A 5 18.94 1.54 6.36
CA ARG A 5 17.74 2.20 6.89
C ARG A 5 16.52 1.28 7.07
N PRO A 6 16.01 1.07 8.31
CA PRO A 6 14.77 0.33 8.54
C PRO A 6 13.57 0.84 7.71
N VAL A 7 13.63 2.09 7.24
CA VAL A 7 12.69 2.72 6.31
C VAL A 7 12.62 2.01 4.95
N ASN A 8 13.73 1.52 4.39
CA ASN A 8 13.72 0.82 3.10
C ASN A 8 13.08 -0.56 3.20
N LEU A 9 13.31 -1.27 4.31
CA LEU A 9 12.66 -2.57 4.55
C LEU A 9 11.15 -2.37 4.77
N MET A 10 10.76 -1.34 5.52
CA MET A 10 9.36 -0.95 5.69
C MET A 10 8.71 -0.65 4.32
N LEU A 11 9.32 0.23 3.51
CA LEU A 11 8.83 0.54 2.16
C LEU A 11 8.74 -0.70 1.26
N LEU A 12 9.70 -1.63 1.36
CA LEU A 12 9.72 -2.84 0.54
C LEU A 12 8.51 -3.75 0.80
N TYR A 13 7.98 -3.79 2.02
CA TYR A 13 6.81 -4.63 2.37
C TYR A 13 5.48 -3.86 2.36
N THR A 14 5.46 -2.59 2.76
CA THR A 14 4.22 -1.81 2.82
C THR A 14 3.73 -1.40 1.43
N VAL A 15 4.65 -1.07 0.51
CA VAL A 15 4.29 -0.64 -0.85
C VAL A 15 3.55 -1.72 -1.64
N PRO A 16 4.06 -2.98 -1.75
CA PRO A 16 3.35 -4.02 -2.50
C PRO A 16 2.00 -4.40 -1.85
N PHE A 17 1.91 -4.37 -0.51
CA PHE A 17 0.66 -4.63 0.19
C PHE A 17 -0.39 -3.56 -0.12
N VAL A 18 -0.01 -2.28 0.00
CA VAL A 18 -0.91 -1.15 -0.31
C VAL A 18 -1.28 -1.17 -1.79
N SER A 19 -0.35 -1.49 -2.71
CA SER A 19 -0.68 -1.60 -4.13
C SER A 19 -1.67 -2.73 -4.40
N MET A 20 -1.49 -3.90 -3.78
CA MET A 20 -2.43 -5.03 -3.92
C MET A 20 -3.82 -4.66 -3.39
N LEU A 21 -3.88 -3.97 -2.24
CA LEU A 21 -5.13 -3.50 -1.65
C LEU A 21 -5.85 -2.51 -2.57
N VAL A 22 -5.14 -1.55 -3.16
CA VAL A 22 -5.70 -0.58 -4.11
C VAL A 22 -6.25 -1.29 -5.34
N VAL A 23 -5.49 -2.23 -5.91
CA VAL A 23 -5.94 -3.03 -7.07
C VAL A 23 -7.20 -3.83 -6.71
N LEU A 24 -7.24 -4.45 -5.54
CA LEU A 24 -8.41 -5.20 -5.07
C LEU A 24 -9.65 -4.29 -4.95
N ILE A 25 -9.52 -3.11 -4.36
CA ILE A 25 -10.62 -2.15 -4.21
C ILE A 25 -11.14 -1.70 -5.57
N ILE A 26 -10.25 -1.44 -6.54
CA ILE A 26 -10.63 -1.07 -7.91
C ILE A 26 -11.41 -2.20 -8.58
N LEU A 27 -10.90 -3.43 -8.49
CA LEU A 27 -11.56 -4.61 -9.08
C LEU A 27 -12.95 -4.85 -8.47
N LEU A 28 -13.07 -4.76 -7.14
CA LEU A 28 -14.36 -4.89 -6.44
C LEU A 28 -15.32 -3.78 -6.83
N SER A 29 -14.82 -2.56 -7.02
CA SER A 29 -15.65 -1.42 -7.46
C SER A 29 -16.18 -1.64 -8.88
N ILE A 30 -15.34 -2.09 -9.81
CA ILE A 30 -15.75 -2.41 -11.19
C ILE A 30 -16.79 -3.54 -11.18
N TRP A 31 -16.53 -4.60 -10.43
CA TRP A 31 -17.44 -5.73 -10.30
C TRP A 31 -18.79 -5.31 -9.72
N SER A 32 -18.80 -4.49 -8.66
CA SER A 32 -20.04 -3.97 -8.06
C SER A 32 -20.84 -3.14 -9.06
N ILE A 33 -20.20 -2.25 -9.81
CA ILE A 33 -20.88 -1.45 -10.86
C ILE A 33 -21.49 -2.35 -11.92
N HIS A 34 -20.75 -3.37 -12.38
CA HIS A 34 -21.26 -4.29 -13.40
C HIS A 34 -22.44 -5.10 -12.87
N LYS A 35 -22.32 -5.67 -11.66
CA LYS A 35 -23.39 -6.43 -11.00
C LYS A 35 -24.67 -5.62 -10.86
N HIS A 36 -24.58 -4.38 -10.37
CA HIS A 36 -25.76 -3.52 -10.21
C HIS A 36 -26.40 -3.13 -11.56
N LYS A 37 -25.63 -3.07 -12.66
CA LYS A 37 -26.19 -2.86 -14.00
C LYS A 37 -26.94 -4.09 -14.52
N GLU A 38 -26.40 -5.30 -14.29
CA GLU A 38 -27.06 -6.55 -14.68
C GLU A 38 -28.36 -6.75 -13.89
N GLU A 39 -28.35 -6.48 -12.57
CA GLU A 39 -29.56 -6.48 -11.74
C GLU A 39 -30.61 -5.50 -12.30
N GLN A 40 -30.19 -4.28 -12.65
CA GLN A 40 -31.06 -3.25 -13.22
C GLN A 40 -31.75 -3.71 -14.52
N ILE A 41 -30.97 -4.29 -15.44
CA ILE A 41 -31.47 -4.75 -16.74
C ILE A 41 -32.43 -5.92 -16.55
N THR A 42 -32.10 -6.84 -15.64
CA THR A 42 -32.93 -8.02 -15.35
C THR A 42 -34.28 -7.61 -14.77
N GLU A 43 -34.31 -6.71 -13.78
CA GLU A 43 -35.55 -6.18 -13.20
C GLU A 43 -36.43 -5.48 -14.25
N LEU A 44 -35.82 -4.70 -15.15
CA LEU A 44 -36.52 -4.02 -16.24
C LEU A 44 -37.06 -5.01 -17.29
N LEU A 45 -36.31 -6.08 -17.58
CA LEU A 45 -36.74 -7.12 -18.51
C LEU A 45 -37.93 -7.92 -17.95
N GLU A 46 -37.88 -8.30 -16.67
CA GLU A 46 -39.00 -8.96 -15.99
C GLU A 46 -40.23 -8.08 -15.95
N THR A 47 -40.05 -6.79 -15.66
CA THR A 47 -41.14 -5.79 -15.71
C THR A 47 -41.73 -5.69 -17.12
N GLY A 48 -40.89 -5.64 -18.16
CA GLY A 48 -41.32 -5.61 -19.56
C GLY A 48 -42.12 -6.86 -19.96
N ARG A 49 -41.65 -8.05 -19.56
CA ARG A 49 -42.34 -9.33 -19.78
C ARG A 49 -43.69 -9.39 -19.07
N ALA A 50 -43.75 -8.97 -17.81
CA ALA A 50 -44.99 -8.95 -17.04
C ALA A 50 -46.05 -8.04 -17.68
N ILE A 51 -45.66 -6.82 -18.06
CA ILE A 51 -46.54 -5.87 -18.77
C ILE A 51 -46.99 -6.44 -20.11
N SER A 52 -46.06 -7.02 -20.89
CA SER A 52 -46.39 -7.62 -22.19
C SER A 52 -47.39 -8.77 -22.06
N SER A 53 -47.19 -9.66 -21.08
CA SER A 53 -48.11 -10.77 -20.80
C SER A 53 -49.51 -10.26 -20.45
N HIS A 54 -49.60 -9.25 -19.58
CA HIS A 54 -50.86 -8.66 -19.18
C HIS A 54 -51.60 -7.99 -20.36
N ILE A 55 -50.89 -7.22 -21.18
CA ILE A 55 -51.45 -6.59 -22.38
C ILE A 55 -51.94 -7.66 -23.38
N THR A 56 -51.15 -8.70 -23.61
CA THR A 56 -51.52 -9.77 -24.56
C THR A 56 -52.75 -10.57 -24.10
N ALA A 57 -52.86 -10.83 -22.80
CA ALA A 57 -54.04 -11.49 -22.22
C ALA A 57 -55.31 -10.64 -22.39
N ASN A 58 -55.21 -9.33 -22.16
CA ASN A 58 -56.34 -8.41 -22.35
C ASN A 58 -56.76 -8.31 -23.83
N ILE A 59 -55.80 -8.30 -24.76
CA ILE A 59 -56.09 -8.27 -26.21
C ILE A 59 -56.82 -9.54 -26.67
N LYS A 60 -56.49 -10.71 -26.12
CA LYS A 60 -57.15 -11.99 -26.48
C LYS A 60 -58.58 -12.11 -25.94
N ASN A 61 -58.87 -11.49 -24.80
CA ASN A 61 -60.16 -11.61 -24.12
C ASN A 61 -61.19 -10.53 -24.52
N ALA A 62 -60.80 -9.50 -25.29
CA ALA A 62 -61.70 -8.42 -25.68
C ALA A 62 -62.39 -8.71 -27.03
N GLU A 63 -63.72 -8.83 -27.04
CA GLU A 63 -64.54 -8.96 -28.27
C GLU A 63 -64.48 -7.70 -29.16
N ASN A 64 -64.11 -6.56 -28.59
CA ASN A 64 -63.74 -5.33 -29.30
C ASN A 64 -62.53 -4.72 -28.59
N PRO A 65 -61.30 -4.85 -29.12
CA PRO A 65 -60.13 -4.28 -28.49
C PRO A 65 -60.18 -2.75 -28.63
N LEU A 66 -60.70 -2.07 -27.60
CA LEU A 66 -60.43 -0.65 -27.41
C LEU A 66 -58.96 -0.51 -27.01
N ILE A 67 -58.09 -0.46 -28.02
CA ILE A 67 -56.67 -0.14 -27.87
C ILE A 67 -56.59 1.37 -27.61
N SER A 68 -56.99 1.82 -26.42
CA SER A 68 -56.56 3.13 -25.96
C SER A 68 -55.09 3.00 -25.59
N PRO A 69 -54.17 3.76 -26.20
CA PRO A 69 -52.82 3.85 -25.66
C PRO A 69 -52.95 4.28 -24.19
N PHE A 70 -52.31 3.56 -23.27
CA PHE A 70 -52.22 3.99 -21.88
C PHE A 70 -51.29 5.21 -21.86
N ILE A 71 -51.81 6.37 -22.29
CA ILE A 71 -51.13 7.65 -22.21
C ILE A 71 -51.40 8.17 -20.81
N VAL A 72 -50.56 7.77 -19.86
CA VAL A 72 -50.43 8.55 -18.64
C VAL A 72 -49.62 9.79 -19.01
N SER A 73 -50.21 10.96 -18.81
CA SER A 73 -49.82 12.28 -19.32
C SER A 73 -48.48 12.83 -18.76
N ASP A 74 -47.58 11.97 -18.27
CA ASP A 74 -46.31 12.40 -17.69
C ASP A 74 -45.14 11.83 -18.48
N LYS A 75 -44.06 12.62 -18.64
CA LYS A 75 -42.82 12.21 -19.32
C LYS A 75 -42.08 11.07 -18.58
N SER A 76 -42.64 10.64 -17.45
CA SER A 76 -42.27 9.51 -16.60
C SER A 76 -43.13 8.26 -16.82
N ALA A 77 -44.06 8.27 -17.79
CA ALA A 77 -45.00 7.18 -18.02
C ALA A 77 -44.44 6.07 -18.91
N ILE A 78 -44.88 4.84 -18.64
CA ILE A 78 -44.64 3.68 -19.49
C ILE A 78 -45.50 3.83 -20.74
N THR A 79 -44.89 3.78 -21.92
CA THR A 79 -45.60 3.88 -23.21
C THR A 79 -45.56 2.53 -23.93
N PHE A 80 -46.62 2.14 -24.62
CA PHE A 80 -46.57 1.00 -25.53
C PHE A 80 -47.15 1.31 -26.91
N LYS A 81 -46.67 0.61 -27.93
CA LYS A 81 -47.10 0.70 -29.33
C LYS A 81 -47.19 -0.69 -29.93
N ILE A 82 -48.20 -0.95 -30.74
CA ILE A 82 -48.31 -2.16 -31.56
C ILE A 82 -47.95 -1.74 -32.99
N LEU A 83 -46.89 -2.33 -33.54
CA LEU A 83 -46.45 -2.09 -34.93
C LEU A 83 -46.78 -3.32 -35.78
N ASN A 84 -47.32 -3.11 -36.97
CA ASN A 84 -47.62 -4.18 -37.92
C ASN A 84 -46.31 -4.69 -38.55
N LEU A 85 -46.13 -6.02 -38.65
CA LEU A 85 -44.87 -6.61 -39.14
C LEU A 85 -44.51 -6.21 -40.58
N LYS A 86 -45.50 -5.79 -41.40
CA LYS A 86 -45.30 -5.38 -42.80
C LYS A 86 -44.58 -4.04 -43.00
N ASP A 87 -44.45 -3.21 -41.96
CA ASP A 87 -43.80 -1.88 -42.06
C ASP A 87 -42.34 -1.87 -41.55
N THR A 88 -41.75 -3.04 -41.31
CA THR A 88 -40.38 -3.17 -40.77
C THR A 88 -39.54 -4.16 -41.56
N GLU A 89 -39.44 -3.97 -42.88
CA GLU A 89 -38.32 -4.50 -43.68
C GLU A 89 -37.06 -3.65 -43.44
N SER A 90 -36.44 -3.87 -42.29
CA SER A 90 -35.00 -3.76 -42.09
C SER A 90 -34.74 -4.15 -40.65
N LEU A 91 -34.22 -5.35 -40.39
CA LEU A 91 -33.26 -5.65 -39.31
C LEU A 91 -33.06 -7.16 -39.24
N ASP A 92 -31.85 -7.54 -39.65
CA ASP A 92 -31.33 -8.86 -39.98
C ASP A 92 -31.76 -10.05 -39.12
N ASN A 93 -31.81 -11.18 -39.84
CA ASN A 93 -31.93 -12.54 -39.37
C ASN A 93 -30.74 -12.93 -38.48
N GLN A 94 -31.02 -13.27 -37.23
CA GLN A 94 -30.48 -14.48 -36.62
C GLN A 94 -31.27 -14.84 -35.36
N SER A 95 -32.13 -15.86 -35.49
CA SER A 95 -32.15 -17.07 -34.64
C SER A 95 -33.52 -17.75 -34.73
N SER A 96 -33.49 -18.99 -35.22
CA SER A 96 -34.60 -19.94 -35.30
C SER A 96 -34.98 -20.50 -33.94
N GLY A 97 -36.27 -20.65 -33.69
CA GLY A 97 -36.84 -21.36 -32.54
C GLY A 97 -38.27 -20.90 -32.31
N ALA A 98 -39.23 -21.83 -32.35
CA ALA A 98 -40.64 -21.54 -32.12
C ALA A 98 -40.85 -20.79 -30.79
N ASP A 99 -41.84 -19.88 -30.80
CA ASP A 99 -42.35 -19.10 -29.67
C ASP A 99 -41.64 -17.76 -29.33
N SER A 100 -42.22 -16.66 -29.83
CA SER A 100 -41.98 -15.25 -29.48
C SER A 100 -40.53 -14.72 -29.49
N ILE A 101 -40.14 -14.05 -30.58
CA ILE A 101 -38.92 -13.24 -30.63
C ILE A 101 -39.07 -12.06 -29.65
N GLU A 102 -38.33 -12.08 -28.54
CA GLU A 102 -38.19 -10.98 -27.59
C GLU A 102 -36.90 -10.19 -27.89
N ARG A 103 -36.98 -8.85 -27.89
CA ARG A 103 -35.81 -7.97 -28.05
C ARG A 103 -35.87 -6.84 -27.02
N TYR A 104 -34.73 -6.42 -26.50
CA TYR A 104 -34.65 -5.21 -25.67
C TYR A 104 -33.54 -4.28 -26.15
N SER A 105 -33.71 -2.97 -25.93
CA SER A 105 -32.68 -1.97 -26.20
C SER A 105 -32.82 -0.80 -25.23
N ILE A 106 -31.71 -0.14 -24.92
CA ILE A 106 -31.72 1.08 -24.09
C ILE A 106 -31.50 2.27 -25.03
N ARG A 107 -32.49 3.15 -25.16
CA ARG A 107 -32.35 4.41 -25.89
C ARG A 107 -32.05 5.55 -24.93
N LYS A 108 -31.15 6.44 -25.35
CA LYS A 108 -30.88 7.69 -24.64
C LYS A 108 -31.57 8.82 -25.40
N THR A 109 -32.50 9.49 -24.74
CA THR A 109 -33.14 10.73 -25.20
C THR A 109 -32.54 11.90 -24.42
N ASP A 110 -32.58 13.12 -24.96
CA ASP A 110 -31.95 14.33 -24.37
C ASP A 110 -32.27 14.57 -22.88
N SER A 111 -33.41 14.10 -22.39
CA SER A 111 -33.86 14.29 -21.01
C SER A 111 -34.00 12.99 -20.19
N SER A 112 -33.90 11.80 -20.80
CA SER A 112 -34.10 10.52 -20.09
C SER A 112 -33.56 9.32 -20.85
N ARG A 113 -33.22 8.26 -20.09
CA ARG A 113 -32.94 6.93 -20.65
C ARG A 113 -34.23 6.12 -20.64
N LEU A 114 -34.53 5.45 -21.74
CA LEU A 114 -35.71 4.64 -21.94
C LEU A 114 -35.28 3.21 -22.21
N PHE A 115 -35.87 2.26 -21.47
CA PHE A 115 -35.74 0.84 -21.72
C PHE A 115 -36.87 0.42 -22.68
N GLN A 116 -36.51 -0.02 -23.87
CA GLN A 116 -37.44 -0.49 -24.89
C GLN A 116 -37.44 -2.02 -24.91
N TYR A 117 -38.58 -2.63 -24.62
CA TYR A 117 -38.83 -4.07 -24.75
C TYR A 117 -39.78 -4.32 -25.93
N GLN A 118 -39.50 -5.33 -26.74
CA GLN A 118 -40.27 -5.69 -27.93
C GLN A 118 -40.57 -7.18 -27.94
N ARG A 119 -41.81 -7.55 -28.26
CA ARG A 119 -42.25 -8.93 -28.40
C ARG A 119 -43.22 -9.09 -29.56
N VAL A 120 -43.06 -10.15 -30.35
CA VAL A 120 -44.02 -10.51 -31.38
C VAL A 120 -45.27 -11.12 -30.74
N ILE A 121 -46.44 -10.57 -31.07
CA ILE A 121 -47.76 -11.02 -30.62
C ILE A 121 -48.65 -11.33 -31.83
N LYS A 122 -49.58 -12.27 -31.66
CA LYS A 122 -50.65 -12.52 -32.64
C LYS A 122 -51.87 -11.68 -32.28
N THR A 123 -52.31 -10.86 -33.22
CA THR A 123 -53.51 -10.02 -33.09
C THR A 123 -54.76 -10.90 -33.29
N PRO A 124 -55.95 -10.52 -32.76
CA PRO A 124 -57.19 -11.28 -32.97
C PRO A 124 -57.53 -11.55 -34.45
N ASP A 125 -57.06 -10.69 -35.37
CA ASP A 125 -57.17 -10.85 -36.83
C ASP A 125 -56.15 -11.87 -37.43
N GLY A 126 -55.46 -12.65 -36.58
CA GLY A 126 -54.48 -13.66 -37.00
C GLY A 126 -53.15 -13.10 -37.52
N ARG A 127 -52.96 -11.77 -37.56
CA ARG A 127 -51.74 -11.11 -38.04
C ARG A 127 -50.67 -11.02 -36.95
N ASP A 128 -49.41 -11.24 -37.34
CA ASP A 128 -48.26 -11.00 -36.48
C ASP A 128 -48.01 -9.49 -36.33
N SER A 129 -47.80 -9.03 -35.10
CA SER A 129 -47.51 -7.63 -34.78
C SER A 129 -46.49 -7.52 -33.66
N ILE A 130 -45.71 -6.45 -33.62
CA ILE A 130 -44.69 -6.21 -32.59
C ILE A 130 -45.30 -5.32 -31.51
N LEU A 131 -45.41 -5.84 -30.28
CA LEU A 131 -45.67 -5.04 -29.10
C LEU A 131 -44.35 -4.43 -28.63
N SER A 132 -44.23 -3.11 -28.70
CA SER A 132 -43.11 -2.35 -28.13
C SER A 132 -43.56 -1.65 -26.86
N ILE A 133 -42.89 -1.90 -25.74
CA ILE A 133 -43.07 -1.24 -24.44
C ILE A 133 -41.83 -0.38 -24.17
N GLN A 134 -42.03 0.84 -23.71
CA GLN A 134 -40.99 1.80 -23.34
C GLN A 134 -41.15 2.17 -21.87
N ILE A 135 -40.16 1.84 -21.06
CA ILE A 135 -40.13 2.09 -19.61
C ILE A 135 -39.06 3.15 -19.33
N PRO A 136 -39.40 4.29 -18.70
CA PRO A 136 -38.41 5.28 -18.31
C PRO A 136 -37.51 4.76 -17.18
N MET A 137 -36.20 4.87 -17.37
CA MET A 137 -35.21 4.37 -16.41
C MET A 137 -34.93 5.35 -15.26
N THR A 138 -35.60 6.50 -15.17
CA THR A 138 -35.27 7.57 -14.20
C THR A 138 -35.33 7.10 -12.74
N LEU A 139 -36.39 6.36 -12.38
CA LEU A 139 -36.54 5.81 -11.03
C LEU A 139 -35.50 4.72 -10.75
N SER A 140 -35.36 3.77 -11.68
CA SER A 140 -34.40 2.68 -11.59
C SER A 140 -32.94 3.17 -11.50
N ASP A 141 -32.56 4.16 -12.32
CA ASP A 141 -31.24 4.80 -12.29
C ASP A 141 -30.98 5.43 -10.91
N SER A 142 -31.98 6.05 -10.27
CA SER A 142 -31.80 6.68 -8.96
C SER A 142 -31.60 5.67 -7.83
N ILE A 143 -32.28 4.52 -7.89
CA ILE A 143 -32.16 3.43 -6.90
C ILE A 143 -30.79 2.76 -7.03
N HIS A 144 -30.40 2.37 -8.25
CA HIS A 144 -29.13 1.69 -8.47
C HIS A 144 -27.93 2.62 -8.26
N LYS A 145 -28.02 3.92 -8.57
CA LYS A 145 -26.95 4.89 -8.26
C LYS A 145 -26.65 4.96 -6.76
N LYS A 146 -27.68 5.00 -5.90
CA LYS A 146 -27.50 5.01 -4.44
C LYS A 146 -26.85 3.73 -3.93
N LYS A 147 -27.25 2.57 -4.49
CA LYS A 147 -26.71 1.24 -4.13
C LYS A 147 -25.22 1.14 -4.49
N ILE A 148 -24.86 1.53 -5.73
CA ILE A 148 -23.47 1.60 -6.19
C ILE A 148 -22.64 2.55 -5.33
N TYR A 149 -23.14 3.75 -5.03
CA TYR A 149 -22.39 4.73 -4.24
C TYR A 149 -22.09 4.22 -2.83
N ARG A 150 -23.07 3.57 -2.18
CA ARG A 150 -22.90 2.98 -0.85
C ARG A 150 -21.83 1.88 -0.84
N ASP A 151 -21.82 1.01 -1.84
CA ASP A 151 -20.84 -0.07 -1.94
C ASP A 151 -19.42 0.48 -2.19
N ILE A 152 -19.28 1.47 -3.07
CA ILE A 152 -17.99 2.13 -3.31
C ILE A 152 -17.48 2.81 -2.03
N LEU A 153 -18.36 3.50 -1.32
CA LEU A 153 -18.01 4.20 -0.08
C LEU A 153 -17.54 3.22 1.01
N SER A 154 -18.17 2.05 1.13
CA SER A 154 -17.77 1.03 2.10
C SER A 154 -16.40 0.42 1.76
N PHE A 155 -16.12 0.12 0.49
CA PHE A 155 -14.80 -0.36 0.06
C PHE A 155 -13.70 0.67 0.33
N LEU A 156 -13.98 1.95 0.10
CA LEU A 156 -13.03 3.04 0.35
C LEU A 156 -12.74 3.20 1.85
N ALA A 157 -13.78 3.13 2.70
CA ALA A 157 -13.63 3.18 4.15
C ALA A 157 -12.79 2.01 4.70
N ILE A 158 -13.07 0.78 4.25
CA ILE A 158 -12.29 -0.42 4.62
C ILE A 158 -10.83 -0.27 4.16
N GLY A 159 -10.62 0.24 2.94
CA GLY A 159 -9.29 0.51 2.40
C GLY A 159 -8.49 1.49 3.26
N LEU A 160 -9.09 2.63 3.62
CA LEU A 160 -8.47 3.63 4.50
C LEU A 160 -8.11 3.06 5.86
N LEU A 161 -9.03 2.29 6.46
CA LEU A 161 -8.79 1.65 7.75
C LEU A 161 -7.62 0.65 7.68
N SER A 162 -7.54 -0.13 6.60
CA SER A 162 -6.44 -1.08 6.38
C SER A 162 -5.09 -0.38 6.23
N VAL A 163 -5.02 0.70 5.45
CA VAL A 163 -3.79 1.49 5.29
C VAL A 163 -3.36 2.12 6.62
N ALA A 164 -4.31 2.69 7.38
CA ALA A 164 -4.04 3.25 8.70
C ALA A 164 -3.50 2.19 9.68
N PHE A 165 -4.06 0.97 9.63
CA PHE A 165 -3.59 -0.15 10.45
C PHE A 165 -2.17 -0.59 10.11
N VAL A 166 -1.83 -0.69 8.82
CA VAL A 166 -0.46 -1.01 8.38
C VAL A 166 0.52 0.07 8.79
N PHE A 167 0.13 1.34 8.67
CA PHE A 167 0.96 2.46 9.10
C PHE A 167 1.19 2.41 10.62
N TYR A 168 0.13 2.20 11.40
CA TYR A 168 0.21 2.09 12.86
C TYR A 168 1.11 0.94 13.32
N THR A 169 0.94 -0.26 12.75
CA THR A 169 1.75 -1.43 13.09
C THR A 169 3.22 -1.24 12.72
N SER A 170 3.47 -0.63 11.55
CA SER A 170 4.83 -0.29 11.11
C SER A 170 5.49 0.74 12.02
N TRP A 171 4.78 1.81 12.38
CA TRP A 171 5.27 2.82 13.31
C TRP A 171 5.60 2.22 14.68
N ARG A 172 4.73 1.36 15.19
CA ARG A 172 4.94 0.64 16.47
C ARG A 172 6.18 -0.25 16.44
N LEU A 173 6.42 -0.96 15.34
CA LEU A 173 7.57 -1.84 15.19
C LEU A 173 8.87 -1.06 15.04
N SER A 174 8.86 0.00 14.22
CA SER A 174 10.00 0.89 14.02
C SER A 174 10.51 1.46 15.35
N LYS A 175 9.58 1.90 16.23
CA LYS A 175 9.92 2.41 17.55
C LYS A 175 10.59 1.38 18.45
N ARG A 176 10.23 0.09 18.35
CA ARG A 176 10.86 -0.99 19.14
C ARG A 176 12.26 -1.33 18.65
N ILE A 177 12.44 -1.35 17.33
CA ILE A 177 13.72 -1.74 16.71
C ILE A 177 14.80 -0.69 16.99
N SER A 178 14.47 0.61 16.89
CA SER A 178 15.45 1.69 17.17
C SER A 178 16.01 1.59 18.58
N SER A 179 15.15 1.46 19.59
CA SER A 179 15.58 1.38 20.98
C SER A 179 16.39 0.13 21.31
N GLY A 180 16.22 -0.97 20.57
CA GLY A 180 17.03 -2.18 20.74
C GLY A 180 18.45 -2.00 20.18
N ILE A 181 18.55 -1.44 18.97
CA ILE A 181 19.83 -1.20 18.30
C ILE A 181 20.68 -0.19 19.07
N ASP A 182 20.09 0.92 19.51
CA ASP A 182 20.83 1.95 20.24
C ASP A 182 21.43 1.40 21.54
N ARG A 183 20.68 0.56 22.27
CA ARG A 183 21.13 -0.10 23.50
C ARG A 183 22.25 -1.11 23.24
N GLU A 184 22.10 -2.01 22.27
CA GLU A 184 23.15 -2.98 21.93
C GLU A 184 24.45 -2.28 21.51
N LEU A 185 24.32 -1.17 20.78
CA LEU A 185 25.45 -0.39 20.28
C LEU A 185 26.13 0.38 21.42
N GLU A 186 25.36 0.94 22.36
CA GLU A 186 25.90 1.53 23.60
C GLU A 186 26.59 0.49 24.49
N GLU A 187 25.98 -0.68 24.71
CA GLU A 187 26.57 -1.76 25.51
C GLU A 187 27.88 -2.26 24.89
N THR A 188 27.90 -2.46 23.57
CA THR A 188 29.11 -2.88 22.84
C THR A 188 30.20 -1.81 22.92
N ARG A 189 29.83 -0.52 22.81
CA ARG A 189 30.77 0.61 22.98
C ARG A 189 31.36 0.65 24.38
N LEU A 190 30.51 0.53 25.41
CA LEU A 190 30.92 0.55 26.80
C LEU A 190 31.85 -0.62 27.11
N LYS A 191 31.51 -1.83 26.66
CA LYS A 191 32.34 -3.03 26.82
C LYS A 191 33.72 -2.85 26.18
N ALA A 192 33.78 -2.35 24.95
CA ALA A 192 35.04 -2.07 24.28
C ALA A 192 35.88 -0.99 24.99
N LEU A 193 35.24 0.01 25.61
CA LEU A 193 35.94 1.03 26.41
C LEU A 193 36.49 0.44 27.71
N ILE A 194 35.73 -0.43 28.39
CA ILE A 194 36.17 -1.12 29.60
C ILE A 194 37.36 -2.05 29.30
N GLU A 195 37.29 -2.82 28.22
CA GLU A 195 38.38 -3.70 27.77
C GLU A 195 39.64 -2.90 27.42
N LEU A 196 39.50 -1.79 26.69
CA LEU A 196 40.62 -0.89 26.39
C LEU A 196 41.21 -0.27 27.66
N ALA A 197 40.38 0.24 28.57
CA ALA A 197 40.85 0.83 29.83
C ALA A 197 41.59 -0.20 30.69
N GLY A 198 41.10 -1.45 30.74
CA GLY A 198 41.76 -2.56 31.41
C GLY A 198 43.10 -2.92 30.78
N ALA A 199 43.17 -3.03 29.44
CA ALA A 199 44.39 -3.29 28.70
C ALA A 199 45.43 -2.17 28.90
N THR A 200 45.02 -0.90 28.77
CA THR A 200 45.91 0.24 29.00
C THR A 200 46.39 0.31 30.45
N ALA A 201 45.53 0.05 31.44
CA ALA A 201 45.96 0.00 32.84
C ALA A 201 46.99 -1.12 33.08
N HIS A 202 46.86 -2.27 32.40
CA HIS A 202 47.81 -3.36 32.50
C HIS A 202 49.16 -3.01 31.85
N GLU A 203 49.14 -2.45 30.65
CA GLU A 203 50.35 -1.99 29.94
C GLU A 203 51.03 -0.80 30.64
N MET A 204 50.29 0.06 31.34
CA MET A 204 50.86 1.13 32.17
C MET A 204 51.47 0.61 33.47
N ARG A 205 50.94 -0.47 34.04
CA ARG A 205 51.45 -1.04 35.30
C ARG A 205 52.87 -1.58 35.16
N GLN A 206 53.22 -2.10 33.99
CA GLN A 206 54.56 -2.65 33.71
C GLN A 206 55.69 -1.61 33.85
N PRO A 207 55.72 -0.51 33.08
CA PRO A 207 56.75 0.53 33.23
C PRO A 207 56.68 1.19 34.61
N LEU A 208 55.48 1.35 35.20
CA LEU A 208 55.34 1.91 36.54
C LEU A 208 56.03 1.05 37.62
N ALA A 209 55.88 -0.27 37.56
CA ALA A 209 56.54 -1.19 38.48
C ALA A 209 58.08 -1.09 38.35
N VAL A 210 58.58 -0.95 37.12
CA VAL A 210 60.01 -0.74 36.86
C VAL A 210 60.47 0.61 37.44
N VAL A 211 59.72 1.70 37.23
CA VAL A 211 60.03 3.01 37.82
C VAL A 211 60.13 2.94 39.34
N ILE A 212 59.17 2.28 40.01
CA ILE A 212 59.18 2.13 41.46
C ILE A 212 60.40 1.32 41.91
N GLY A 213 60.66 0.17 41.30
CA GLY A 213 61.80 -0.69 41.67
C GLY A 213 63.15 0.01 41.52
N PHE A 214 63.38 0.71 40.40
CA PHE A 214 64.61 1.48 40.21
C PHE A 214 64.70 2.71 41.11
N SER A 215 63.58 3.34 41.45
CA SER A 215 63.57 4.47 42.39
C SER A 215 63.99 4.05 43.80
N ASP A 216 63.65 2.83 44.22
CA ASP A 216 64.08 2.28 45.50
C ASP A 216 65.56 1.87 45.48
N LEU A 217 66.05 1.26 44.39
CA LEU A 217 67.49 1.00 44.21
C LEU A 217 68.32 2.29 44.21
N LEU A 218 67.82 3.35 43.56
CA LEU A 218 68.46 4.66 43.53
C LEU A 218 68.67 5.22 44.94
N LYS A 219 67.70 5.05 45.85
CA LYS A 219 67.81 5.51 47.24
C LYS A 219 68.94 4.82 47.99
N ASP A 220 69.14 3.53 47.75
CA ASP A 220 70.19 2.76 48.42
C ASP A 220 71.58 3.10 47.85
N ARG A 221 71.70 3.27 46.53
CA ARG A 221 72.96 3.69 45.88
C ARG A 221 73.39 5.11 46.26
N ILE A 222 72.46 6.06 46.35
CA ILE A 222 72.76 7.43 46.82
C ILE A 222 73.34 7.41 48.24
N LYS A 223 72.80 6.57 49.14
CA LYS A 223 73.33 6.43 50.51
C LYS A 223 74.75 5.86 50.54
N ASN A 224 75.09 5.00 49.59
CA ASN A 224 76.41 4.39 49.48
C ASN A 224 77.40 5.19 48.62
N SER A 225 77.02 6.38 48.11
CA SER A 225 77.82 7.18 47.17
C SER A 225 78.21 6.43 45.89
N GLU A 226 77.35 5.53 45.42
CA GLU A 226 77.52 4.78 44.18
C GLU A 226 77.00 5.59 42.96
N ASP A 227 77.47 5.25 41.76
CA ASP A 227 76.95 5.83 40.52
C ASP A 227 75.48 5.44 40.31
N VAL A 228 74.66 6.42 39.94
CA VAL A 228 73.20 6.33 39.81
C VAL A 228 72.69 6.70 38.42
N GLU A 229 73.59 7.02 37.50
CA GLU A 229 73.24 7.52 36.16
C GLU A 229 72.39 6.49 35.36
N GLU A 230 72.72 5.21 35.49
CA GLU A 230 72.02 4.12 34.78
C GLU A 230 70.58 3.92 35.29
N ASP A 231 70.37 3.91 36.60
CA ASP A 231 69.06 3.75 37.23
C ASP A 231 68.13 4.95 36.88
N LEU A 232 68.68 6.17 36.91
CA LEU A 232 67.97 7.41 36.50
C LEU A 232 67.58 7.38 35.02
N LYS A 233 68.45 6.85 34.15
CA LYS A 233 68.17 6.67 32.72
C LYS A 233 67.02 5.68 32.50
N ILE A 234 67.02 4.55 33.20
CA ILE A 234 65.95 3.54 33.08
C ILE A 234 64.60 4.10 33.54
N ILE A 235 64.56 4.83 34.66
CA ILE A 235 63.34 5.52 35.13
C ILE A 235 62.81 6.47 34.05
N LYS A 236 63.69 7.31 33.47
CA LYS A 236 63.31 8.26 32.41
C LYS A 236 62.74 7.56 31.19
N GLU A 237 63.35 6.46 30.73
CA GLU A 237 62.87 5.68 29.59
C GLU A 237 61.49 5.06 29.84
N GLN A 238 61.22 4.57 31.05
CA GLN A 238 59.90 4.02 31.39
C GLN A 238 58.82 5.10 31.49
N CYS A 239 59.13 6.28 32.03
CA CYS A 239 58.21 7.42 32.02
C CYS A 239 57.85 7.85 30.59
N LEU A 240 58.83 7.86 29.67
CA LEU A 240 58.57 8.14 28.25
C LEU A 240 57.71 7.07 27.58
N ARG A 241 57.91 5.78 27.91
CA ARG A 241 57.02 4.70 27.45
C ARG A 241 55.59 4.88 27.95
N MET A 242 55.40 5.29 29.20
CA MET A 242 54.06 5.56 29.74
C MET A 242 53.37 6.71 28.99
N ASP A 243 54.10 7.78 28.68
CA ASP A 243 53.58 8.91 27.88
C ASP A 243 53.15 8.46 26.47
N ASP A 244 53.93 7.60 25.82
CA ASP A 244 53.56 7.01 24.52
C ASP A 244 52.30 6.12 24.59
N ILE A 245 52.14 5.35 25.66
CA ILE A 245 50.94 4.52 25.89
C ILE A 245 49.71 5.43 26.06
N ILE A 246 49.82 6.51 26.84
CA ILE A 246 48.74 7.49 27.05
C ILE A 246 48.36 8.16 25.72
N LYS A 247 49.34 8.60 24.92
CA LYS A 247 49.09 9.21 23.59
C LYS A 247 48.36 8.25 22.65
N LYS A 248 48.73 6.96 22.64
CA LYS A 248 48.05 5.94 21.83
C LYS A 248 46.60 5.76 22.28
N MET A 249 46.34 5.73 23.60
CA MET A 249 44.98 5.63 24.16
C MET A 249 44.11 6.86 23.80
N LEU A 250 44.67 8.07 23.92
CA LEU A 250 43.96 9.32 23.58
C LEU A 250 43.62 9.41 22.08
N ASN A 251 44.48 8.91 21.18
CA ASN A 251 44.17 8.86 19.75
C ASN A 251 43.00 7.91 19.42
N ILE A 252 42.90 6.77 20.10
CA ILE A 252 41.80 5.81 19.91
C ILE A 252 40.46 6.38 20.39
N THR A 253 40.47 7.16 21.47
CA THR A 253 39.26 7.81 22.00
C THR A 253 38.77 8.97 21.11
N HIS A 254 39.69 9.73 20.51
CA HIS A 254 39.36 10.82 19.59
C HIS A 254 38.78 10.33 18.25
N TYR A 255 39.23 9.18 17.73
CA TYR A 255 38.65 8.56 16.53
C TYR A 255 37.21 8.05 16.74
N LYS A 256 36.80 7.83 17.99
CA LYS A 256 35.44 7.41 18.37
C LYS A 256 34.47 8.57 18.66
N THR A 257 34.98 9.76 19.01
CA THR A 257 34.16 10.93 19.43
C THR A 257 33.85 11.91 18.31
N ILE A 258 34.43 11.75 17.12
CA ILE A 258 33.98 12.49 15.94
C ILE A 258 32.64 11.87 15.50
N GLU A 259 31.60 12.62 15.80
CA GLU A 259 30.19 12.32 15.60
C GLU A 259 29.90 11.98 14.13
N TYR A 260 29.30 10.82 13.90
CA TYR A 260 28.69 10.45 12.62
C TYR A 260 27.44 11.31 12.37
N THR A 261 27.61 12.60 12.14
CA THR A 261 26.61 13.40 11.45
C THR A 261 26.69 13.06 9.97
N ASP A 262 25.55 12.67 9.38
CA ASP A 262 25.36 12.25 8.00
C ASP A 262 25.89 10.87 7.58
N GLY A 263 25.06 9.87 7.90
CA GLY A 263 24.38 9.16 6.81
C GLY A 263 25.28 8.49 5.76
N VAL A 264 26.11 7.55 6.21
CA VAL A 264 26.81 6.51 5.41
C VAL A 264 28.05 6.99 4.64
N ARG A 265 29.23 6.42 4.97
CA ARG A 265 29.97 5.47 4.11
C ARG A 265 31.26 4.94 4.74
N ILE A 266 31.34 3.60 4.75
CA ILE A 266 32.45 2.71 4.35
C ILE A 266 33.84 3.12 4.85
N ILE A 267 34.37 2.29 5.76
CA ILE A 267 35.80 2.21 6.11
C ILE A 267 36.57 1.92 4.82
N ASP A 268 37.33 2.91 4.35
CA ASP A 268 38.40 2.68 3.38
C ASP A 268 39.61 2.16 4.14
N LEU A 269 39.92 0.88 3.90
CA LEU A 269 41.07 0.16 4.45
C LEU A 269 42.27 0.20 3.49
N HIS A 270 42.40 1.25 2.66
CA HIS A 270 43.62 1.44 1.89
C HIS A 270 44.67 2.22 2.69
N GLY A 271 45.65 1.43 3.14
CA GLY A 271 46.81 1.86 3.89
C GLY A 271 47.60 2.96 3.19
N GLN A 272 48.13 3.81 4.04
CA GLN A 272 49.22 4.75 3.82
C GLN A 272 50.20 4.26 2.74
N HIS A 273 50.41 5.07 1.70
CA HIS A 273 51.72 5.18 1.07
C HIS A 273 52.26 6.58 1.33
N LEU A 274 53.24 6.61 2.23
CA LEU A 274 54.30 7.61 2.39
C LEU A 274 54.55 8.48 1.15
N LYS A 275 54.65 9.80 1.37
CA LYS A 275 55.88 10.52 1.01
C LYS A 275 56.03 11.84 1.76
N ARG A 276 57.09 11.88 2.59
CA ARG A 276 57.81 13.08 3.01
C ARG A 276 58.33 13.86 1.79
N ARG A 277 58.51 15.17 2.00
CA ARG A 277 59.22 16.24 1.25
C ARG A 277 58.27 17.31 0.72
N ASN A 278 58.48 18.61 0.93
CA ASN A 278 59.63 19.37 1.45
C ASN A 278 59.20 20.30 2.59
#